data_AF-A0A8S0WNW3-F1
#
_entry.id   AF-A0A8S0WNW3-F1
#
_cell.length_a   1.000
_cell.length_b   1.000
_cell.length_c   1.000
_cell.angle_alpha   90.00
_cell.angle_beta   90.00
_cell.angle_gamma   90.00
#
_symmetry.space_group_name_H-M   'P 1'
#
loop_
_entity.id
_entity.type
_entity.pdbx_description
1 polymer ?
#
loop_
_entity_poly.entity_id
_entity_poly.type
_entity_poly.pdbx_seq_one_letter_code
_entity_poly.pdbx_strand_id
1 'polypeptide(L)'
;MSLAKSPPKPATIHSGLTAARLTSPTFQIPVIGPTAGAAVNVNVQGGSMSSSGSDQPHLVSLALQSKKALQHGEQLCTRAHVASNASAQAAVDVLALDAKVRWVVEAVIEQLKLARSVAKSIEEKRTLLEKQVSEWDTARIKHTDALDGILESLGQQLVPPDFHETSADSSLFGSQHGSDDEHDNPGAMFTSSPKTTMKSPGSPSSVRRIGGGNTHVHGSISAQTLPSMSPTSPVSPSATLRRNSPLKGNGSADPKGKSKEIGGGGRHEDRRKWKTLRDFVADHNVEAALEDMEKDRSRLDEILGTTGDFPERLIRTINSIHSSLPVPEPSEPSALKQTQDIVTSQENIVTTMAGVLENLAGHYDNMAGALKDTEAGEAFSEEELQVMNRDTEELSTIMAELEENLLSIEGYHKQLVTHKDDLQKDLDHLSSVVYDLDELAKIMDDMLVEQDNVDVEAEEQMNVLHHHLTVLDELHAHYVSYRMAFNKLVLEMARRRQYREAAENIVRGMMRQLESMTEEETHVRSHFNAEYGSHLPDDLCLCISDPPTRWGVAPLDGTSPEVLPEIDSDIIAEASERVGYSEGPPGAESL
;
A
#
# COMPACT_ATOMS: atom_id res chain seq x y z
N MET A 1 21.98 -20.77 -3.42
CA MET A 1 21.94 -21.24 -4.82
C MET A 1 20.49 -21.21 -5.30
N SER A 2 20.08 -20.10 -5.92
CA SER A 2 18.96 -20.07 -6.87
C SER A 2 19.11 -18.77 -7.67
N LEU A 3 19.00 -18.89 -9.00
CA LEU A 3 19.42 -17.90 -9.99
C LEU A 3 18.42 -16.74 -10.10
N ALA A 4 18.87 -15.53 -9.76
CA ALA A 4 18.20 -14.28 -10.12
C ALA A 4 18.45 -13.99 -11.62
N LYS A 5 17.37 -13.92 -12.42
CA LYS A 5 17.41 -13.44 -13.80
C LYS A 5 17.23 -11.92 -13.80
N SER A 6 18.25 -11.20 -14.25
CA SER A 6 18.24 -9.76 -14.55
C SER A 6 17.19 -9.41 -15.62
N PRO A 7 16.52 -8.25 -15.53
CA PRO A 7 15.68 -7.74 -16.61
C PRO A 7 16.54 -7.25 -17.81
N PRO A 8 15.98 -7.20 -19.03
CA PRO A 8 16.69 -6.75 -20.21
C PRO A 8 16.79 -5.21 -20.27
N LYS A 9 17.95 -4.72 -20.72
CA LYS A 9 18.21 -3.29 -20.96
C LYS A 9 17.37 -2.76 -22.13
N PRO A 10 16.92 -1.49 -22.10
CA PRO A 10 16.24 -0.86 -23.22
C PRO A 10 17.20 -0.64 -24.40
N ALA A 11 16.74 -0.98 -25.60
CA ALA A 11 17.47 -0.81 -26.84
C ALA A 11 17.50 0.66 -27.26
N THR A 12 18.70 1.21 -27.41
CA THR A 12 18.96 2.49 -28.07
C THR A 12 18.65 2.37 -29.57
N ILE A 13 17.63 3.10 -30.05
CA ILE A 13 17.27 3.13 -31.47
C ILE A 13 18.13 4.20 -32.18
N HIS A 14 19.01 3.73 -33.06
CA HIS A 14 19.71 4.59 -34.02
C HIS A 14 18.72 5.13 -35.06
N SER A 15 18.59 6.45 -35.14
CA SER A 15 17.88 7.15 -36.21
C SER A 15 18.68 7.03 -37.52
N GLY A 16 18.11 6.31 -38.49
CA GLY A 16 18.65 6.18 -39.85
C GLY A 16 17.52 6.24 -40.87
N LEU A 17 16.94 7.42 -41.07
CA LEU A 17 16.07 7.69 -42.22
C LEU A 17 16.92 8.22 -43.38
N THR A 18 17.34 7.31 -44.26
CA THR A 18 17.84 7.65 -45.60
C THR A 18 16.67 7.99 -46.50
N ALA A 19 16.58 9.26 -46.92
CA ALA A 19 15.60 9.74 -47.89
C ALA A 19 15.83 9.10 -49.27
N ALA A 20 14.93 8.21 -49.69
CA ALA A 20 14.83 7.78 -51.07
C ALA A 20 14.10 8.85 -51.88
N ARG A 21 14.89 9.66 -52.61
CA ARG A 21 14.43 10.68 -53.54
C ARG A 21 13.84 9.98 -54.78
N LEU A 22 12.51 9.90 -54.87
CA LEU A 22 11.84 9.50 -56.10
C LEU A 22 11.87 10.69 -57.07
N THR A 23 12.77 10.62 -58.05
CA THR A 23 12.81 11.51 -59.21
C THR A 23 11.71 11.07 -60.18
N SER A 24 10.67 11.89 -60.35
CA SER A 24 9.71 11.73 -61.44
C SER A 24 10.22 12.41 -62.72
N PRO A 25 9.86 11.89 -63.91
CA PRO A 25 10.44 12.31 -65.18
C PRO A 25 9.87 13.65 -65.63
N THR A 26 10.76 14.58 -65.94
CA THR A 26 10.45 15.83 -66.64
C THR A 26 10.00 15.51 -68.07
N PHE A 27 8.70 15.65 -68.35
CA PHE A 27 8.21 15.78 -69.72
C PHE A 27 8.52 17.20 -70.20
N GLN A 28 9.58 17.35 -71.00
CA GLN A 28 9.85 18.56 -71.76
C GLN A 28 8.97 18.56 -73.01
N ILE A 29 8.02 19.49 -73.09
CA ILE A 29 7.40 19.90 -74.35
C ILE A 29 8.09 21.20 -74.81
N PRO A 30 8.45 21.36 -76.09
CA PRO A 30 9.26 22.49 -76.54
C PRO A 30 8.47 23.80 -76.48
N VAL A 31 9.01 24.78 -75.75
CA VAL A 31 8.58 26.17 -75.79
C VAL A 31 8.98 26.75 -77.14
N ILE A 32 8.02 26.99 -78.02
CA ILE A 32 8.22 27.82 -79.21
C ILE A 32 8.25 29.28 -78.73
N GLY A 33 9.45 29.86 -78.72
CA GLY A 33 9.67 31.26 -78.39
C GLY A 33 9.12 32.22 -79.46
N PRO A 34 8.80 33.48 -79.09
CA PRO A 34 8.26 34.46 -80.00
C PRO A 34 9.34 34.99 -80.96
N THR A 35 9.13 34.80 -82.26
CA THR A 35 9.93 35.41 -83.32
C THR A 35 9.69 36.92 -83.38
N ALA A 36 10.76 37.68 -83.22
CA ALA A 36 10.81 39.14 -83.34
C ALA A 36 10.45 39.61 -84.76
N GLY A 37 9.66 40.68 -84.83
CA GLY A 37 9.26 41.32 -86.08
C GLY A 37 10.41 42.01 -86.80
N ALA A 38 10.52 41.74 -88.10
CA ALA A 38 11.27 42.55 -89.05
C ALA A 38 10.27 43.20 -90.02
N ALA A 39 10.21 44.53 -89.97
CA ALA A 39 9.46 45.33 -90.94
C ALA A 39 10.18 45.28 -92.30
N VAL A 40 9.47 44.79 -93.33
CA VAL A 40 9.87 44.96 -94.73
C VAL A 40 8.75 45.71 -95.44
N ASN A 41 9.11 46.87 -95.96
CA ASN A 41 8.28 47.77 -96.73
C ASN A 41 8.42 47.40 -98.21
N VAL A 42 7.32 47.03 -98.87
CA VAL A 42 7.24 47.00 -100.34
C VAL A 42 5.87 47.51 -100.77
N ASN A 43 5.90 48.47 -101.69
CA ASN A 43 4.76 49.12 -102.30
C ASN A 43 4.46 48.48 -103.67
N VAL A 44 3.21 48.66 -104.12
CA VAL A 44 2.72 48.84 -105.51
C VAL A 44 1.82 47.75 -106.13
N GLN A 45 0.64 48.25 -106.55
CA GLN A 45 -0.29 47.90 -107.65
C GLN A 45 -1.32 46.75 -107.52
N GLY A 46 -2.57 47.13 -107.26
CA GLY A 46 -3.61 47.30 -108.28
C GLY A 46 -4.05 46.08 -109.10
N GLY A 47 -5.23 45.54 -108.79
CA GLY A 47 -5.96 44.57 -109.61
C GLY A 47 -7.36 44.30 -109.04
N SER A 48 -8.36 44.21 -109.91
CA SER A 48 -9.80 44.40 -109.68
C SER A 48 -10.58 43.09 -109.54
N MET A 49 -11.70 43.16 -108.78
CA MET A 49 -12.94 42.36 -108.85
C MET A 49 -12.94 40.87 -108.45
N SER A 50 -13.59 40.55 -107.32
CA SER A 50 -14.84 39.74 -107.27
C SER A 50 -15.40 39.66 -105.85
N SER A 51 -16.71 39.43 -105.76
CA SER A 51 -17.62 39.52 -104.61
C SER A 51 -17.49 38.39 -103.57
N SER A 52 -17.14 38.73 -102.31
CA SER A 52 -17.39 37.94 -101.07
C SER A 52 -16.84 38.64 -99.81
N GLY A 53 -17.09 39.95 -99.65
CA GLY A 53 -16.34 40.80 -98.70
C GLY A 53 -16.85 40.91 -97.25
N SER A 54 -17.92 40.21 -96.85
CA SER A 54 -18.51 40.37 -95.50
C SER A 54 -18.01 39.38 -94.44
N ASP A 55 -17.48 38.22 -94.84
CA ASP A 55 -17.36 37.09 -93.91
C ASP A 55 -15.94 36.94 -93.32
N GLN A 56 -14.92 37.50 -93.99
CA GLN A 56 -13.54 37.56 -93.50
C GLN A 56 -13.36 38.23 -92.12
N PRO A 57 -13.92 39.43 -91.83
CA PRO A 57 -13.71 40.08 -90.53
C PRO A 57 -14.38 39.32 -89.37
N HIS A 58 -15.44 38.55 -89.66
CA HIS A 58 -16.18 37.77 -88.68
C HIS A 58 -15.40 36.50 -88.27
N LEU A 59 -14.86 35.74 -89.24
CA LEU A 59 -14.00 34.57 -88.97
C LEU A 59 -12.73 34.93 -88.19
N VAL A 60 -12.11 36.07 -88.50
CA VAL A 60 -10.96 36.60 -87.73
C VAL A 60 -11.35 36.88 -86.27
N SER A 61 -12.55 37.41 -86.04
CA SER A 61 -13.07 37.65 -84.68
C SER A 61 -13.30 36.34 -83.91
N LEU A 62 -13.89 35.33 -84.55
CA LEU A 62 -14.13 34.01 -83.94
C LEU A 62 -12.82 33.28 -83.63
N ALA A 63 -11.86 33.28 -84.56
CA ALA A 63 -10.54 32.68 -84.33
C ALA A 63 -9.78 33.39 -83.20
N LEU A 64 -9.90 34.71 -83.09
CA LEU A 64 -9.28 35.49 -82.02
C LEU A 64 -9.96 35.25 -80.66
N GLN A 65 -11.29 35.10 -80.63
CA GLN A 65 -12.05 34.74 -79.44
C GLN A 65 -11.72 33.32 -78.97
N SER A 66 -11.65 32.36 -79.89
CA SER A 66 -11.22 30.98 -79.63
C SER A 66 -9.78 30.94 -79.08
N LYS A 67 -8.85 31.70 -79.68
CA LYS A 67 -7.47 31.84 -79.17
C LYS A 67 -7.42 32.38 -77.75
N LYS A 68 -8.22 33.42 -77.45
CA LYS A 68 -8.27 34.03 -76.12
C LYS A 68 -8.85 33.05 -75.08
N ALA A 69 -9.90 32.31 -75.45
CA ALA A 69 -10.48 31.28 -74.61
C ALA A 69 -9.46 30.17 -74.33
N LEU A 70 -8.76 29.66 -75.36
CA LEU A 70 -7.70 28.65 -75.21
C LEU A 70 -6.61 29.11 -74.25
N GLN A 71 -6.07 30.32 -74.44
CA GLN A 71 -5.04 30.86 -73.53
C GLN A 71 -5.53 30.98 -72.08
N HIS A 72 -6.79 31.35 -71.87
CA HIS A 72 -7.36 31.40 -70.53
C HIS A 72 -7.56 29.99 -69.95
N GLY A 73 -8.06 29.05 -70.75
CA GLY A 73 -8.22 27.64 -70.36
C GLY A 73 -6.89 26.99 -69.99
N GLU A 74 -5.83 27.24 -70.75
CA GLU A 74 -4.46 26.79 -70.44
C GLU A 74 -3.98 27.33 -69.09
N GLN A 75 -4.22 28.61 -68.80
CA GLN A 75 -3.86 29.21 -67.52
C GLN A 75 -4.61 28.58 -66.35
N LEU A 76 -5.93 28.36 -66.48
CA LEU A 76 -6.75 27.72 -65.46
C LEU A 76 -6.30 26.27 -65.23
N CYS A 77 -6.07 25.50 -66.29
CA CYS A 77 -5.60 24.11 -66.19
C CYS A 77 -4.19 24.01 -65.60
N THR A 78 -3.29 24.94 -65.94
CA THR A 78 -1.95 24.99 -65.34
C THR A 78 -2.04 25.27 -63.84
N ARG A 79 -2.88 26.21 -63.42
CA ARG A 79 -3.09 26.52 -62.00
C ARG A 79 -3.75 25.35 -61.26
N ALA A 80 -4.75 24.71 -61.86
CA ALA A 80 -5.41 23.52 -61.33
C ALA A 80 -4.42 22.36 -61.15
N HIS A 81 -3.54 22.14 -62.12
CA HIS A 81 -2.50 21.11 -62.03
C HIS A 81 -1.49 21.42 -60.90
N VAL A 82 -1.07 22.68 -60.75
CA VAL A 82 -0.20 23.09 -59.63
C VAL A 82 -0.90 22.86 -58.29
N ALA A 83 -2.17 23.25 -58.15
CA ALA A 83 -2.96 23.03 -56.94
C ALA A 83 -3.19 21.53 -56.66
N SER A 84 -3.44 20.72 -57.69
CA SER A 84 -3.57 19.26 -57.58
C SER A 84 -2.28 18.60 -57.13
N ASN A 85 -1.13 18.99 -57.70
CA ASN A 85 0.16 18.47 -57.26
C ASN A 85 0.48 18.90 -55.81
N ALA A 86 0.12 20.13 -55.42
CA ALA A 86 0.24 20.58 -54.04
C ALA A 86 -0.68 19.81 -53.08
N SER A 87 -1.90 19.46 -53.50
CA SER A 87 -2.80 18.58 -52.76
C SER A 87 -2.25 17.17 -52.62
N ALA A 88 -1.66 16.59 -53.66
CA ALA A 88 -1.04 15.27 -53.57
C ALA A 88 0.07 15.26 -52.50
N GLN A 89 0.90 16.31 -52.45
CA GLN A 89 1.90 16.46 -51.40
C GLN A 89 1.26 16.64 -50.01
N ALA A 90 0.23 17.48 -49.89
CA ALA A 90 -0.49 17.68 -48.63
C ALA A 90 -1.14 16.38 -48.13
N ALA A 91 -1.70 15.57 -49.03
CA ALA A 91 -2.27 14.25 -48.72
C ALA A 91 -1.21 13.30 -48.15
N VAL A 92 -0.02 13.23 -48.77
CA VAL A 92 1.10 12.43 -48.24
C VAL A 92 1.51 12.91 -46.85
N ASP A 93 1.60 14.23 -46.64
CA ASP A 93 1.94 14.81 -45.35
C ASP A 93 0.88 14.48 -44.27
N VAL A 94 -0.42 14.59 -44.61
CA VAL A 94 -1.55 14.22 -43.73
C VAL A 94 -1.43 12.76 -43.31
N LEU A 95 -1.26 11.83 -44.25
CA LEU A 95 -1.14 10.40 -43.95
C LEU A 95 0.10 10.09 -43.10
N ALA A 96 1.21 10.78 -43.36
CA ALA A 96 2.43 10.63 -42.58
C ALA A 96 2.28 11.16 -41.16
N LEU A 97 1.60 12.30 -40.96
CA LEU A 97 1.31 12.86 -39.64
C LEU A 97 0.31 11.99 -38.87
N ASP A 98 -0.78 11.56 -39.50
CA ASP A 98 -1.78 10.66 -38.90
C ASP A 98 -1.12 9.35 -38.42
N ALA A 99 -0.24 8.76 -39.24
CA ALA A 99 0.52 7.58 -38.84
C ALA A 99 1.42 7.84 -37.61
N LYS A 100 2.06 9.01 -37.54
CA LYS A 100 2.88 9.40 -36.37
C LYS A 100 2.03 9.60 -35.13
N VAL A 101 0.93 10.34 -35.23
CA VAL A 101 -0.01 10.60 -34.12
C VAL A 101 -0.51 9.28 -33.56
N ARG A 102 -1.02 8.38 -34.41
CA ARG A 102 -1.48 7.05 -33.98
C ARG A 102 -0.38 6.23 -33.31
N TRP A 103 0.82 6.22 -33.89
CA TRP A 103 1.96 5.50 -33.32
C TRP A 103 2.34 6.02 -31.93
N VAL A 104 2.37 7.34 -31.74
CA VAL A 104 2.68 7.95 -30.43
C VAL A 104 1.55 7.65 -29.43
N VAL A 105 0.28 7.79 -29.83
CA VAL A 105 -0.87 7.49 -28.96
C VAL A 105 -0.84 6.04 -28.49
N GLU A 106 -0.64 5.08 -29.39
CA GLU A 106 -0.52 3.66 -29.06
C GLU A 106 0.66 3.42 -28.11
N ALA A 107 1.82 4.02 -28.37
CA ALA A 107 2.99 3.91 -27.51
C ALA A 107 2.72 4.46 -26.09
N VAL A 108 2.07 5.63 -25.97
CA VAL A 108 1.67 6.20 -24.69
C VAL A 108 0.71 5.29 -23.95
N ILE A 109 -0.31 4.74 -24.63
CA ILE A 109 -1.26 3.79 -24.03
C ILE A 109 -0.54 2.57 -23.46
N GLU A 110 0.43 2.00 -24.19
CA GLU A 110 1.22 0.88 -23.68
C GLU A 110 2.07 1.27 -22.45
N GLN A 111 2.67 2.47 -22.43
CA GLN A 111 3.38 2.95 -21.23
C GLN A 111 2.43 3.14 -20.04
N LEU A 112 1.21 3.67 -20.26
CA LEU A 112 0.21 3.81 -19.20
C LEU A 112 -0.27 2.46 -18.66
N LYS A 113 -0.31 1.39 -19.49
CA LYS A 113 -0.57 0.03 -19.01
C LYS A 113 0.55 -0.49 -18.11
N LEU A 114 1.81 -0.22 -18.45
CA LEU A 114 2.95 -0.54 -17.60
C LEU A 114 2.87 0.22 -16.27
N ALA A 115 2.58 1.53 -16.30
CA ALA A 115 2.38 2.33 -15.09
C ALA A 115 1.25 1.78 -14.20
N ARG A 116 0.16 1.32 -14.80
CA ARG A 116 -0.94 0.65 -14.07
C ARG A 116 -0.48 -0.66 -13.42
N SER A 117 0.41 -1.42 -14.07
CA SER A 117 0.98 -2.63 -13.48
C SER A 117 1.87 -2.32 -12.27
N VAL A 118 2.59 -1.20 -12.27
CA VAL A 118 3.39 -0.73 -11.12
C VAL A 118 2.47 -0.35 -9.96
N ALA A 119 1.41 0.42 -10.21
CA ALA A 119 0.42 0.74 -9.17
C ALA A 119 -0.18 -0.54 -8.55
N LYS A 120 -0.48 -1.56 -9.38
CA LYS A 120 -0.95 -2.87 -8.92
C LYS A 120 0.09 -3.61 -8.07
N SER A 121 1.37 -3.54 -8.44
CA SER A 121 2.45 -4.16 -7.67
C SER A 121 2.62 -3.51 -6.29
N ILE A 122 2.48 -2.18 -6.19
CA ILE A 122 2.51 -1.45 -4.91
C ILE A 122 1.32 -1.88 -4.04
N GLU A 123 0.11 -1.93 -4.61
CA GLU A 123 -1.09 -2.43 -3.94
C GLU A 123 -0.92 -3.86 -3.40
N GLU A 124 -0.35 -4.76 -4.21
CA GLU A 124 -0.10 -6.16 -3.81
C GLU A 124 0.89 -6.26 -2.64
N LYS A 125 1.96 -5.44 -2.63
CA LYS A 125 2.90 -5.36 -1.51
C LYS A 125 2.21 -4.86 -0.24
N ARG A 126 1.41 -3.79 -0.35
CA ARG A 126 0.66 -3.23 0.78
C ARG A 126 -0.32 -4.22 1.39
N THR A 127 -1.12 -4.90 0.55
CA THR A 127 -2.06 -5.92 1.02
C THR A 127 -1.37 -7.11 1.70
N LEU A 128 -0.13 -7.45 1.30
CA LEU A 128 0.67 -8.45 1.99
C LEU A 128 1.08 -7.99 3.40
N LEU A 129 1.54 -6.75 3.54
CA LEU A 129 1.89 -6.17 4.85
C LEU A 129 0.66 -6.08 5.76
N GLU A 130 -0.48 -5.60 5.24
CA GLU A 130 -1.75 -5.55 5.99
C GLU A 130 -2.19 -6.93 6.47
N LYS A 131 -2.00 -7.97 5.64
CA LYS A 131 -2.26 -9.35 6.03
C LYS A 131 -1.36 -9.80 7.18
N GLN A 132 -0.06 -9.53 7.10
CA GLN A 132 0.88 -9.88 8.17
C GLN A 132 0.54 -9.17 9.49
N VAL A 133 0.15 -7.90 9.42
CA VAL A 133 -0.33 -7.14 10.58
C VAL A 133 -1.60 -7.76 11.17
N SER A 134 -2.55 -8.15 10.33
CA SER A 134 -3.79 -8.81 10.79
C SER A 134 -3.53 -10.16 11.47
N GLU A 135 -2.60 -10.95 10.92
CA GLU A 135 -2.15 -12.21 11.53
C GLU A 135 -1.48 -11.98 12.88
N TRP A 136 -0.61 -10.97 12.97
CA TRP A 136 0.02 -10.57 14.23
C TRP A 136 -0.99 -10.05 15.25
N ASP A 137 -1.96 -9.21 14.85
CA ASP A 137 -3.02 -8.69 15.72
C ASP A 137 -3.86 -9.84 16.32
N THR A 138 -4.13 -10.88 15.51
CA THR A 138 -4.82 -12.08 15.98
C THR A 138 -4.00 -12.84 17.02
N ALA A 139 -2.68 -12.97 16.81
CA ALA A 139 -1.79 -13.59 17.77
C ALA A 139 -1.70 -12.77 19.07
N ARG A 140 -1.56 -11.45 18.97
CA ARG A 140 -1.57 -10.52 20.11
C ARG A 140 -2.80 -10.74 21.00
N ILE A 141 -4.00 -10.69 20.42
CA ILE A 141 -5.25 -10.89 21.18
C ILE A 141 -5.21 -12.21 21.94
N LYS A 142 -4.79 -13.30 21.29
CA LYS A 142 -4.69 -14.62 21.93
C LYS A 142 -3.70 -14.63 23.10
N HIS A 143 -2.53 -14.02 22.96
CA HIS A 143 -1.52 -13.97 24.03
C HIS A 143 -1.97 -13.10 25.20
N THR A 144 -2.57 -11.93 24.92
CA THR A 144 -3.14 -11.06 25.94
C THR A 144 -4.29 -11.74 26.68
N ASP A 145 -5.23 -12.39 25.97
CA ASP A 145 -6.34 -13.12 26.59
C ASP A 145 -5.85 -14.28 27.48
N ALA A 146 -4.79 -14.99 27.07
CA ALA A 146 -4.18 -16.04 27.86
C ALA A 146 -3.52 -15.48 29.13
N LEU A 147 -2.84 -14.35 29.01
CA LEU A 147 -2.21 -13.65 30.13
C LEU A 147 -3.26 -13.13 31.13
N ASP A 148 -4.32 -12.51 30.64
CA ASP A 148 -5.44 -12.06 31.47
C ASP A 148 -6.12 -13.24 32.17
N GLY A 149 -6.30 -14.37 31.47
CA GLY A 149 -6.85 -15.59 32.05
C GLY A 149 -6.00 -16.18 33.19
N ILE A 150 -4.66 -16.20 33.04
CA ILE A 150 -3.78 -16.66 34.14
C ILE A 150 -3.79 -15.66 35.30
N LEU A 151 -3.73 -14.35 35.04
CA LEU A 151 -3.78 -13.31 36.08
C LEU A 151 -5.12 -13.31 36.84
N GLU A 152 -6.24 -13.50 36.16
CA GLU A 152 -7.55 -13.68 36.79
C GLU A 152 -7.55 -14.92 37.68
N SER A 153 -6.99 -16.03 37.21
CA SER A 153 -6.89 -17.24 38.03
C SER A 153 -6.00 -17.07 39.28
N LEU A 154 -4.93 -16.27 39.20
CA LEU A 154 -4.09 -15.90 40.35
C LEU A 154 -4.89 -15.03 41.34
N GLY A 155 -5.75 -14.15 40.83
CA GLY A 155 -6.65 -13.33 41.64
C GLY A 155 -7.74 -14.14 42.37
N GLN A 156 -8.05 -15.35 41.91
CA GLN A 156 -8.99 -16.25 42.58
C GLN A 156 -8.33 -17.10 43.68
N GLN A 157 -7.00 -17.20 43.71
CA GLN A 157 -6.27 -17.98 44.70
C GLN A 157 -6.00 -17.15 45.96
N LEU A 158 -6.62 -17.52 47.07
CA LEU A 158 -6.40 -16.87 48.37
C LEU A 158 -5.11 -17.37 49.03
N VAL A 159 -4.35 -16.44 49.59
CA VAL A 159 -3.13 -16.72 50.35
C VAL A 159 -3.45 -16.56 51.85
N PRO A 160 -3.28 -17.62 52.67
CA PRO A 160 -3.49 -17.52 54.11
C PRO A 160 -2.61 -16.43 54.74
N PRO A 161 -3.11 -15.66 55.72
CA PRO A 161 -2.35 -14.59 56.37
C PRO A 161 -1.06 -15.08 57.03
N ASP A 162 -1.05 -16.33 57.52
CA ASP A 162 0.13 -16.95 58.12
C ASP A 162 1.28 -17.20 57.13
N PHE A 163 1.05 -17.10 55.82
CA PHE A 163 2.08 -17.27 54.79
C PHE A 163 2.91 -16.01 54.54
N HIS A 164 2.45 -14.84 55.01
CA HIS A 164 3.11 -13.57 54.72
C HIS A 164 3.09 -12.67 55.95
N GLU A 165 4.25 -12.09 56.27
CA GLU A 165 4.33 -11.11 57.33
C GLU A 165 3.49 -9.88 56.95
N THR A 166 2.62 -9.44 57.86
CA THR A 166 1.85 -8.19 57.73
C THR A 166 2.69 -6.95 58.07
N SER A 167 3.99 -7.14 58.32
CA SER A 167 4.97 -6.08 58.55
C SER A 167 4.97 -5.12 57.37
N ALA A 168 4.50 -3.90 57.59
CA ALA A 168 4.41 -2.84 56.58
C ALA A 168 5.77 -2.36 56.02
N ASP A 169 6.91 -2.96 56.44
CA ASP A 169 8.27 -2.47 56.16
C ASP A 169 9.23 -3.52 55.57
N SER A 170 8.79 -4.74 55.25
CA SER A 170 9.66 -5.78 54.67
C SER A 170 9.08 -6.39 53.40
N SER A 171 8.88 -5.57 52.38
CA SER A 171 8.67 -6.09 51.02
C SER A 171 9.97 -6.70 50.50
N LEU A 172 10.07 -8.04 50.52
CA LEU A 172 11.15 -8.81 49.89
C LEU A 172 11.16 -8.64 48.36
N PHE A 173 10.07 -8.12 47.79
CA PHE A 173 9.95 -7.69 46.39
C PHE A 173 9.63 -6.19 46.34
N GLY A 174 10.64 -5.36 46.62
CA GLY A 174 10.66 -3.93 46.27
C GLY A 174 9.58 -3.06 46.92
N SER A 175 9.93 -2.36 47.98
CA SER A 175 9.18 -1.19 48.44
C SER A 175 9.26 -0.08 47.38
N GLN A 176 8.22 0.04 46.54
CA GLN A 176 7.90 1.29 45.86
C GLN A 176 7.28 2.25 46.89
N HIS A 177 8.13 3.06 47.53
CA HIS A 177 7.68 4.31 48.12
C HIS A 177 8.51 5.45 47.55
N GLY A 178 7.81 6.38 46.90
CA GLY A 178 8.40 7.49 46.18
C GLY A 178 9.07 8.49 47.10
N SER A 179 10.24 8.94 46.68
CA SER A 179 10.74 10.28 46.97
C SER A 179 11.04 10.94 45.64
N ASP A 180 10.26 11.97 45.32
CA ASP A 180 10.63 13.03 44.38
C ASP A 180 12.06 13.47 44.65
N ASP A 181 12.92 13.36 43.65
CA ASP A 181 13.97 14.35 43.38
C ASP A 181 14.41 14.21 41.91
N GLU A 182 14.22 15.30 41.18
CA GLU A 182 14.62 15.50 39.79
C GLU A 182 16.13 15.28 39.62
N HIS A 183 16.55 14.50 38.62
CA HIS A 183 17.72 14.80 37.81
C HIS A 183 17.72 14.00 36.49
N ASP A 184 17.88 14.75 35.40
CA ASP A 184 18.09 14.31 34.01
C ASP A 184 19.15 13.22 33.84
N ASN A 185 18.84 12.20 33.00
CA ASN A 185 19.55 11.81 31.76
C ASN A 185 19.41 10.29 31.47
N PRO A 186 19.26 9.84 30.20
CA PRO A 186 18.73 8.52 29.85
C PRO A 186 19.82 7.50 29.45
N GLY A 187 19.49 6.21 29.56
CA GLY A 187 20.09 5.13 28.77
C GLY A 187 20.69 3.95 29.56
N ALA A 188 20.08 2.77 29.40
CA ALA A 188 20.67 1.41 29.34
C ALA A 188 19.63 0.38 29.84
N MET A 189 18.84 -0.25 28.97
CA MET A 189 19.12 -1.54 28.31
C MET A 189 19.65 -2.65 29.25
N PHE A 190 18.77 -3.61 29.52
CA PHE A 190 19.07 -4.96 29.99
C PHE A 190 20.01 -5.65 28.99
N THR A 191 21.27 -5.83 29.35
CA THR A 191 22.04 -7.03 28.95
C THR A 191 22.94 -7.42 30.12
N SER A 192 22.80 -8.65 30.61
CA SER A 192 23.81 -9.25 31.48
C SER A 192 24.01 -10.72 31.13
N SER A 193 25.12 -10.99 30.45
CA SER A 193 25.86 -12.25 30.52
C SER A 193 27.20 -12.01 31.24
N PRO A 194 27.80 -13.04 31.87
CA PRO A 194 28.90 -12.85 32.83
C PRO A 194 30.29 -12.78 32.19
N LYS A 195 31.18 -12.02 32.85
CA LYS A 195 32.59 -11.76 32.49
C LYS A 195 33.53 -12.92 32.84
N THR A 196 34.48 -13.19 31.95
CA THR A 196 35.82 -13.72 32.28
C THR A 196 36.91 -12.79 31.75
N THR A 197 37.93 -12.59 32.58
CA THR A 197 39.06 -11.65 32.44
C THR A 197 40.15 -12.21 31.51
N MET A 198 40.76 -11.38 30.65
CA MET A 198 42.22 -11.34 30.37
C MET A 198 42.62 -10.19 29.39
N LYS A 199 43.47 -9.30 29.91
CA LYS A 199 44.51 -8.40 29.33
C LYS A 199 44.49 -7.92 27.86
N SER A 200 44.60 -6.60 27.72
CA SER A 200 45.02 -5.72 26.59
C SER A 200 46.50 -5.92 26.16
N PRO A 201 47.11 -5.22 25.15
CA PRO A 201 46.78 -3.89 24.57
C PRO A 201 46.99 -3.62 23.05
N GLY A 202 46.49 -2.47 22.57
CA GLY A 202 47.00 -1.78 21.36
C GLY A 202 45.98 -0.93 20.57
N SER A 203 45.90 0.39 20.83
CA SER A 203 45.22 1.45 20.02
C SER A 203 46.09 1.88 18.82
N PRO A 204 45.84 2.99 18.06
CA PRO A 204 44.67 3.92 17.95
C PRO A 204 44.27 4.25 16.47
N SER A 205 43.12 4.88 16.14
CA SER A 205 42.90 6.34 15.89
C SER A 205 41.69 6.45 14.93
N SER A 206 40.59 7.22 15.12
CA SER A 206 40.35 8.69 15.16
C SER A 206 39.68 9.24 13.86
N VAL A 207 39.04 10.42 13.98
CA VAL A 207 38.33 11.29 12.98
C VAL A 207 36.78 11.14 13.01
N ARG A 208 35.92 12.02 13.59
CA ARG A 208 35.60 13.49 13.50
C ARG A 208 35.09 13.99 12.14
N ARG A 209 33.82 14.48 12.09
CA ARG A 209 33.37 15.84 11.65
C ARG A 209 31.83 15.97 11.64
N ILE A 210 31.24 16.99 12.29
CA ILE A 210 30.65 18.26 11.75
C ILE A 210 29.41 17.98 10.86
N GLY A 211 28.20 18.52 11.04
CA GLY A 211 27.72 19.73 11.71
C GLY A 211 27.00 20.65 10.70
N GLY A 212 25.73 21.02 10.95
CA GLY A 212 24.91 22.00 10.20
C GLY A 212 23.50 21.45 9.91
N GLY A 213 22.36 22.07 10.21
CA GLY A 213 22.02 23.46 10.53
C GLY A 213 21.21 24.08 9.37
N ASN A 214 19.87 24.15 9.50
CA ASN A 214 18.96 25.12 8.82
C ASN A 214 17.49 24.87 9.25
N THR A 215 16.86 25.75 10.04
CA THR A 215 15.93 26.85 9.65
C THR A 215 14.64 26.40 8.95
N HIS A 216 13.56 26.22 9.73
CA HIS A 216 12.19 26.09 9.22
C HIS A 216 11.39 27.38 9.47
N VAL A 217 10.79 27.90 8.40
CA VAL A 217 9.83 29.00 8.36
C VAL A 217 8.42 28.39 8.39
N HIS A 218 7.57 28.84 9.32
CA HIS A 218 6.16 28.44 9.43
C HIS A 218 5.29 29.28 8.46
N GLY A 219 4.66 28.61 7.50
CA GLY A 219 3.55 29.14 6.68
C GLY A 219 2.32 28.28 6.92
N SER A 220 1.30 28.86 7.56
CA SER A 220 0.05 28.21 7.95
C SER A 220 -0.99 28.39 6.84
N ILE A 221 -1.58 27.31 6.33
CA ILE A 221 -2.80 27.35 5.51
C ILE A 221 -3.72 26.20 5.95
N SER A 222 -4.84 26.59 6.54
CA SER A 222 -5.97 25.74 6.90
C SER A 222 -6.71 25.23 5.66
N ALA A 223 -7.00 23.93 5.62
CA ALA A 223 -7.95 23.35 4.66
C ALA A 223 -8.98 22.47 5.39
N GLN A 224 -10.21 22.61 4.95
CA GLN A 224 -11.44 22.16 5.59
C GLN A 224 -11.67 20.66 5.35
N THR A 225 -12.06 19.95 6.39
CA THR A 225 -12.36 18.52 6.38
C THR A 225 -13.85 18.29 6.13
N LEU A 226 -14.18 17.45 5.15
CA LEU A 226 -15.47 16.76 5.00
C LEU A 226 -15.23 15.24 4.93
N PRO A 227 -16.20 14.41 5.36
CA PRO A 227 -15.90 13.14 6.02
C PRO A 227 -15.71 11.99 5.03
N SER A 228 -14.59 11.28 5.17
CA SER A 228 -14.32 9.99 4.55
C SER A 228 -14.85 8.87 5.46
N MET A 229 -15.57 7.90 4.89
CA MET A 229 -16.10 6.75 5.60
C MET A 229 -15.00 5.74 5.88
N SER A 230 -14.66 5.55 7.16
CA SER A 230 -13.77 4.51 7.64
C SER A 230 -14.49 3.16 7.74
N PRO A 231 -13.84 2.03 7.43
CA PRO A 231 -14.27 0.73 7.93
C PRO A 231 -13.98 0.66 9.44
N THR A 232 -14.91 0.08 10.17
CA THR A 232 -14.93 -0.01 11.63
C THR A 232 -13.73 -0.78 12.19
N SER A 233 -12.82 -0.07 12.87
CA SER A 233 -11.88 -0.69 13.81
C SER A 233 -12.64 -1.21 15.04
N PRO A 234 -12.26 -2.37 15.59
CA PRO A 234 -12.83 -2.86 16.84
C PRO A 234 -12.44 -1.95 18.00
N VAL A 235 -13.41 -1.70 18.87
CA VAL A 235 -13.30 -0.87 20.07
C VAL A 235 -12.18 -1.39 20.97
N SER A 236 -11.30 -0.47 21.37
CA SER A 236 -10.21 -0.66 22.33
C SER A 236 -10.73 -1.26 23.66
N PRO A 237 -10.09 -2.30 24.25
CA PRO A 237 -10.53 -2.93 25.50
C PRO A 237 -10.33 -2.08 26.76
N SER A 238 -9.58 -0.97 26.67
CA SER A 238 -9.09 -0.21 27.83
C SER A 238 -10.13 0.67 28.56
N ALA A 239 -11.43 0.49 28.31
CA ALA A 239 -12.50 1.26 28.94
C ALA A 239 -13.31 0.51 30.02
N THR A 240 -12.89 -0.70 30.45
CA THR A 240 -13.63 -1.49 31.45
C THR A 240 -13.07 -1.38 32.88
N LEU A 241 -11.93 -0.69 33.06
CA LEU A 241 -11.36 -0.40 34.37
C LEU A 241 -11.96 0.90 34.93
N ARG A 242 -13.21 0.85 35.43
CA ARG A 242 -13.82 1.74 36.48
C ARG A 242 -15.34 1.85 36.31
N ARG A 243 -16.10 0.86 36.79
CA ARG A 243 -17.37 1.09 37.50
C ARG A 243 -17.91 -0.21 38.06
N ASN A 244 -17.81 -0.36 39.37
CA ASN A 244 -18.78 -1.07 40.20
C ASN A 244 -18.58 -0.65 41.65
N SER A 245 -19.08 0.55 41.98
CA SER A 245 -19.43 0.92 43.35
C SER A 245 -20.95 0.70 43.50
N PRO A 246 -21.43 -0.15 44.41
CA PRO A 246 -22.85 -0.31 44.60
C PRO A 246 -23.43 0.88 45.38
N LEU A 247 -24.30 1.62 44.71
CA LEU A 247 -25.19 2.63 45.28
C LEU A 247 -26.21 1.96 46.21
N LYS A 248 -26.25 2.51 47.42
CA LYS A 248 -27.14 2.22 48.53
C LYS A 248 -28.58 2.63 48.16
N GLY A 249 -29.47 1.65 48.00
CA GLY A 249 -30.91 1.84 47.84
C GLY A 249 -31.68 1.37 49.08
N ASN A 250 -32.35 2.31 49.76
CA ASN A 250 -33.27 2.05 50.86
C ASN A 250 -34.55 1.36 50.36
N GLY A 251 -34.98 0.29 51.05
CA GLY A 251 -36.29 -0.33 50.86
C GLY A 251 -36.63 -1.24 52.04
N SER A 252 -37.50 -0.74 52.91
CA SER A 252 -38.04 -1.38 54.11
C SER A 252 -39.04 -2.51 53.82
N ALA A 253 -38.89 -3.68 54.44
CA ALA A 253 -40.01 -4.54 54.89
C ALA A 253 -39.50 -5.72 55.74
N ASP A 254 -39.78 -5.67 57.05
CA ASP A 254 -39.99 -6.83 57.93
C ASP A 254 -41.45 -7.35 57.71
N PRO A 255 -41.88 -8.59 58.10
CA PRO A 255 -41.38 -9.33 59.25
C PRO A 255 -41.29 -10.89 59.17
N LYS A 256 -40.52 -11.43 60.13
CA LYS A 256 -40.72 -12.70 60.89
C LYS A 256 -40.54 -14.06 60.17
N GLY A 257 -39.48 -14.76 60.59
CA GLY A 257 -39.39 -16.22 60.57
C GLY A 257 -38.16 -16.72 61.34
N LYS A 258 -38.35 -17.14 62.60
CA LYS A 258 -37.31 -17.74 63.45
C LYS A 258 -36.87 -19.09 62.89
N SER A 259 -35.58 -19.25 62.61
CA SER A 259 -34.85 -20.51 62.80
C SER A 259 -33.44 -20.18 63.26
N LYS A 260 -33.10 -20.64 64.45
CA LYS A 260 -31.87 -20.42 65.18
C LYS A 260 -30.92 -21.56 64.84
N GLU A 261 -30.10 -21.40 63.80
CA GLU A 261 -28.88 -22.19 63.64
C GLU A 261 -27.70 -21.35 64.13
N ILE A 262 -27.06 -21.86 65.17
CA ILE A 262 -25.84 -21.32 65.76
C ILE A 262 -24.68 -22.09 65.10
N GLY A 263 -23.76 -21.37 64.47
CA GLY A 263 -22.40 -21.84 64.20
C GLY A 263 -22.07 -22.06 62.73
N GLY A 264 -21.38 -21.09 62.11
CA GLY A 264 -20.76 -21.29 60.78
C GLY A 264 -20.41 -20.02 60.01
N GLY A 265 -20.96 -18.85 60.38
CA GLY A 265 -20.84 -17.62 59.58
C GLY A 265 -19.52 -16.85 59.66
N GLY A 266 -18.65 -17.13 60.65
CA GLY A 266 -17.46 -16.29 60.91
C GLY A 266 -16.29 -16.51 59.95
N ARG A 267 -16.06 -17.74 59.47
CA ARG A 267 -14.84 -18.05 58.68
C ARG A 267 -14.84 -17.45 57.26
N HIS A 268 -16.01 -17.27 56.66
CA HIS A 268 -16.13 -16.73 55.30
C HIS A 268 -16.03 -15.19 55.24
N GLU A 269 -16.43 -14.47 56.29
CA GLU A 269 -16.27 -13.00 56.34
C GLU A 269 -14.81 -12.60 56.51
N ASP A 270 -14.00 -13.40 57.21
CA ASP A 270 -12.57 -13.15 57.40
C ASP A 270 -11.74 -13.39 56.12
N ARG A 271 -12.15 -14.36 55.30
CA ARG A 271 -11.46 -14.70 54.03
C ARG A 271 -11.57 -13.65 52.94
N ARG A 272 -12.58 -12.77 52.98
CA ARG A 272 -12.68 -11.65 52.02
C ARG A 272 -11.56 -10.62 52.14
N LYS A 273 -10.86 -10.62 53.28
CA LYS A 273 -9.72 -9.73 53.54
C LYS A 273 -8.37 -10.38 53.21
N TRP A 274 -8.37 -11.65 52.82
CA TRP A 274 -7.14 -12.36 52.51
C TRP A 274 -6.58 -11.84 51.19
N LYS A 275 -5.26 -11.70 51.15
CA LYS A 275 -4.57 -11.36 49.91
C LYS A 275 -4.72 -12.50 48.92
N THR A 276 -4.75 -12.16 47.64
CA THR A 276 -4.75 -13.10 46.53
C THR A 276 -3.31 -13.32 46.04
N LEU A 277 -3.08 -14.39 45.30
CA LEU A 277 -1.75 -14.66 44.73
C LEU A 277 -1.32 -13.56 43.74
N ARG A 278 -2.29 -12.89 43.11
CA ARG A 278 -2.08 -11.71 42.25
C ARG A 278 -1.59 -10.47 43.01
N ASP A 279 -1.93 -10.30 44.29
CA ASP A 279 -1.46 -9.14 45.08
C ASP A 279 0.07 -9.14 45.29
N PHE A 280 0.73 -10.28 45.03
CA PHE A 280 2.18 -10.43 45.09
C PHE A 280 2.84 -10.33 43.70
N VAL A 281 2.05 -10.09 42.65
CA VAL A 281 2.52 -9.91 41.27
C VAL A 281 2.74 -8.43 40.99
N ALA A 282 3.81 -8.11 40.26
CA ALA A 282 4.09 -6.76 39.81
C ALA A 282 3.27 -6.40 38.55
N ASP A 283 1.97 -6.17 38.71
CA ASP A 283 1.04 -5.87 37.61
C ASP A 283 1.48 -4.66 36.76
N HIS A 284 2.12 -3.66 37.38
CA HIS A 284 2.63 -2.48 36.65
C HIS A 284 3.66 -2.81 35.56
N ASN A 285 4.44 -3.89 35.74
CA ASN A 285 5.40 -4.34 34.71
C ASN A 285 4.69 -4.98 33.53
N VAL A 286 3.56 -5.64 33.78
CA VAL A 286 2.72 -6.23 32.74
C VAL A 286 2.03 -5.13 31.92
N GLU A 287 1.48 -4.14 32.61
CA GLU A 287 0.86 -2.96 31.97
C GLU A 287 1.88 -2.19 31.11
N ALA A 288 3.09 -1.96 31.63
CA ALA A 288 4.16 -1.30 30.87
C ALA A 288 4.55 -2.06 29.59
N ALA A 289 4.68 -3.39 29.66
CA ALA A 289 4.99 -4.20 28.49
C ALA A 289 3.88 -4.16 27.42
N LEU A 290 2.61 -4.13 27.84
CA LEU A 290 1.47 -3.99 26.93
C LEU A 290 1.41 -2.58 26.30
N GLU A 291 1.74 -1.54 27.06
CA GLU A 291 1.81 -0.16 26.57
C GLU A 291 2.92 0.02 25.53
N ASP A 292 4.11 -0.52 25.79
CA ASP A 292 5.23 -0.50 24.84
C ASP A 292 4.87 -1.22 23.53
N MET A 293 4.20 -2.37 23.62
CA MET A 293 3.73 -3.11 22.44
C MET A 293 2.70 -2.31 21.63
N GLU A 294 1.77 -1.61 22.29
CA GLU A 294 0.77 -0.77 21.60
C GLU A 294 1.40 0.46 20.93
N LYS A 295 2.42 1.03 21.57
CA LYS A 295 3.21 2.13 20.99
C LYS A 295 3.94 1.68 19.72
N ASP A 296 4.61 0.54 19.75
CA ASP A 296 5.30 0.00 18.56
C ASP A 296 4.29 -0.41 17.47
N ARG A 297 3.10 -0.88 17.85
CA ARG A 297 2.02 -1.18 16.91
C ARG A 297 1.47 0.07 16.23
N SER A 298 1.35 1.17 16.97
CA SER A 298 0.95 2.48 16.43
C SER A 298 2.02 3.02 15.48
N ARG A 299 3.30 2.85 15.81
CA ARG A 299 4.41 3.19 14.90
C ARG A 299 4.34 2.42 13.58
N LEU A 300 3.99 1.13 13.63
CA LEU A 300 3.80 0.34 12.41
C LEU A 300 2.63 0.88 11.56
N ASP A 301 1.53 1.33 12.17
CA ASP A 301 0.45 2.00 11.42
C ASP A 301 0.90 3.30 10.76
N GLU A 302 1.72 4.10 11.45
CA GLU A 302 2.30 5.32 10.88
C GLU A 302 3.16 5.02 9.66
N ILE A 303 4.02 4.00 9.75
CA ILE A 303 4.87 3.53 8.64
C ILE A 303 4.01 3.09 7.46
N LEU A 304 3.00 2.25 7.68
CA LEU A 304 2.11 1.77 6.61
C LEU A 304 1.23 2.90 6.02
N GLY A 305 0.93 3.93 6.81
CA GLY A 305 0.18 5.10 6.39
C GLY A 305 0.91 5.98 5.37
N THR A 306 2.25 5.97 5.38
CA THR A 306 3.07 6.81 4.48
C THR A 306 2.80 6.54 2.99
N THR A 307 2.59 5.28 2.61
CA THR A 307 2.33 4.88 1.22
C THR A 307 0.85 4.58 0.93
N GLY A 308 -0.06 4.97 1.85
CA GLY A 308 -1.48 4.63 1.80
C GLY A 308 -2.22 5.07 0.54
N ASP A 309 -1.90 6.27 0.05
CA ASP A 309 -2.58 6.89 -1.09
C ASP A 309 -1.85 6.69 -2.42
N PHE A 310 -0.73 5.96 -2.42
CA PHE A 310 0.14 5.80 -3.58
C PHE A 310 -0.60 5.20 -4.79
N PRO A 311 -1.32 4.07 -4.66
CA PRO A 311 -2.01 3.44 -5.79
C PRO A 311 -3.11 4.33 -6.37
N GLU A 312 -3.89 5.00 -5.53
CA GLU A 312 -4.94 5.92 -5.97
C GLU A 312 -4.38 7.14 -6.70
N ARG A 313 -3.29 7.74 -6.19
CA ARG A 313 -2.62 8.88 -6.83
C ARG A 313 -2.06 8.50 -8.21
N LEU A 314 -1.44 7.32 -8.33
CA LEU A 314 -0.94 6.82 -9.61
C LEU A 314 -2.09 6.59 -10.60
N ILE A 315 -3.16 5.90 -10.18
CA ILE A 315 -4.31 5.63 -11.04
C ILE A 315 -4.98 6.93 -11.50
N ARG A 316 -5.12 7.92 -10.61
CA ARG A 316 -5.67 9.24 -10.96
C ARG A 316 -4.80 9.93 -12.02
N THR A 317 -3.49 9.93 -11.84
CA THR A 317 -2.55 10.56 -12.78
C THR A 317 -2.55 9.85 -14.13
N ILE A 318 -2.53 8.51 -14.13
CA ILE A 318 -2.65 7.67 -15.33
C ILE A 318 -3.93 7.98 -16.11
N ASN A 319 -5.07 8.10 -15.42
CA ASN A 319 -6.35 8.42 -16.06
C ASN A 319 -6.38 9.86 -16.60
N SER A 320 -5.72 10.81 -15.92
CA SER A 320 -5.57 12.19 -16.39
C SER A 320 -4.80 12.23 -17.70
N ILE A 321 -3.63 11.58 -17.76
CA ILE A 321 -2.82 11.49 -18.99
C ILE A 321 -3.60 10.77 -20.09
N HIS A 322 -4.26 9.65 -19.77
CA HIS A 322 -5.10 8.94 -20.74
C HIS A 322 -6.20 9.83 -21.34
N SER A 323 -6.86 10.66 -20.52
CA SER A 323 -7.92 11.56 -20.99
C SER A 323 -7.44 12.72 -21.87
N SER A 324 -6.14 13.03 -21.83
CA SER A 324 -5.51 14.07 -22.65
C SER A 324 -5.13 13.61 -24.05
N LEU A 325 -5.24 12.31 -24.36
CA LEU A 325 -4.85 11.77 -25.65
C LEU A 325 -5.87 12.14 -26.75
N PRO A 326 -5.42 12.56 -27.94
CA PRO A 326 -6.26 12.73 -29.12
C PRO A 326 -6.63 11.35 -29.66
N VAL A 327 -7.60 10.70 -29.02
CA VAL A 327 -8.13 9.41 -29.48
C VAL A 327 -9.25 9.70 -30.48
N PRO A 328 -9.14 9.23 -31.74
CA PRO A 328 -10.20 9.42 -32.72
C PRO A 328 -11.48 8.70 -32.25
N GLU A 329 -12.59 9.43 -32.25
CA GLU A 329 -13.91 8.88 -31.95
C GLU A 329 -14.26 7.77 -32.95
N PRO A 330 -14.84 6.63 -32.51
CA PRO A 330 -15.12 5.48 -33.38
C PRO A 330 -16.09 5.78 -34.53
N SER A 331 -16.78 6.93 -34.52
CA SER A 331 -17.67 7.39 -35.58
C SER A 331 -16.99 8.20 -36.69
N GLU A 332 -15.75 8.65 -36.51
CA GLU A 332 -15.09 9.48 -37.52
C GLU A 332 -14.43 8.63 -38.63
N PRO A 333 -14.63 8.98 -39.91
CA PRO A 333 -13.97 8.29 -41.00
C PRO A 333 -12.46 8.50 -40.89
N SER A 334 -11.68 7.43 -41.06
CA SER A 334 -10.22 7.49 -40.92
C SER A 334 -9.62 8.55 -41.84
N ALA A 335 -8.54 9.20 -41.38
CA ALA A 335 -7.78 10.17 -42.17
C ALA A 335 -7.40 9.61 -43.56
N LEU A 336 -7.12 8.30 -43.63
CA LEU A 336 -6.88 7.59 -44.89
C LEU A 336 -8.08 7.67 -45.84
N LYS A 337 -9.28 7.35 -45.37
CA LYS A 337 -10.49 7.36 -46.20
C LYS A 337 -10.83 8.77 -46.66
N GLN A 338 -10.80 9.74 -45.75
CA GLN A 338 -11.06 11.15 -46.08
C GLN A 338 -10.07 11.68 -47.13
N THR A 339 -8.78 11.39 -46.94
CA THR A 339 -7.73 11.81 -47.88
C THR A 339 -7.89 11.13 -49.23
N GLN A 340 -8.23 9.83 -49.26
CA GLN A 340 -8.47 9.09 -50.49
C GLN A 340 -9.67 9.65 -51.27
N ASP A 341 -10.77 9.95 -50.58
CA ASP A 341 -11.98 10.51 -51.19
C ASP A 341 -11.67 11.88 -51.83
N ILE A 342 -10.92 12.74 -51.13
CA ILE A 342 -10.49 14.05 -51.63
C ILE A 342 -9.59 13.90 -52.87
N VAL A 343 -8.55 13.08 -52.81
CA VAL A 343 -7.59 12.91 -53.93
C VAL A 343 -8.28 12.32 -55.15
N THR A 344 -9.13 11.30 -54.98
CA THR A 344 -9.90 10.69 -56.07
C THR A 344 -10.84 11.70 -56.72
N SER A 345 -11.50 12.53 -55.90
CA SER A 345 -12.41 13.58 -56.40
C SER A 345 -11.64 14.64 -57.18
N GLN A 346 -10.45 15.02 -56.73
CA GLN A 346 -9.58 15.98 -57.40
C GLN A 346 -9.02 15.44 -58.72
N GLU A 347 -8.61 14.17 -58.77
CA GLU A 347 -8.11 13.50 -59.98
C GLU A 347 -9.19 13.42 -61.07
N ASN A 348 -10.44 13.13 -60.68
CA ASN A 348 -11.58 13.16 -61.61
C ASN A 348 -11.79 14.56 -62.21
N ILE A 349 -11.75 15.62 -61.39
CA ILE A 349 -11.92 17.00 -61.88
C ILE A 349 -10.76 17.40 -62.80
N VAL A 350 -9.52 17.09 -62.44
CA VAL A 350 -8.35 17.36 -63.30
C VAL A 350 -8.46 16.63 -64.64
N THR A 351 -8.94 15.39 -64.63
CA THR A 351 -9.19 14.61 -65.86
C THR A 351 -10.26 15.27 -66.72
N THR A 352 -11.36 15.73 -66.13
CA THR A 352 -12.40 16.50 -66.83
C THR A 352 -11.85 17.80 -67.42
N MET A 353 -11.06 18.56 -66.65
CA MET A 353 -10.44 19.80 -67.13
C MET A 353 -9.48 19.56 -68.30
N ALA A 354 -8.70 18.46 -68.28
CA ALA A 354 -7.82 18.09 -69.38
C ALA A 354 -8.62 17.79 -70.66
N GLY A 355 -9.76 17.08 -70.56
CA GLY A 355 -10.65 16.83 -71.69
C GLY A 355 -11.29 18.12 -72.24
N VAL A 356 -11.70 19.03 -71.36
CA VAL A 356 -12.22 20.35 -71.78
C VAL A 356 -11.14 21.17 -72.49
N LEU A 357 -9.88 21.12 -72.02
CA LEU A 357 -8.76 21.80 -72.67
C LEU A 357 -8.43 21.20 -74.04
N GLU A 358 -8.49 19.87 -74.19
CA GLU A 358 -8.31 19.18 -75.47
C GLU A 358 -9.39 19.59 -76.48
N ASN A 359 -10.66 19.66 -76.05
CA ASN A 359 -11.76 20.14 -76.87
C ASN A 359 -11.57 21.62 -77.30
N LEU A 360 -11.08 22.46 -76.39
CA LEU A 360 -10.81 23.87 -76.66
C LEU A 360 -9.66 24.07 -77.65
N ALA A 361 -8.61 23.24 -77.55
CA ALA A 361 -7.51 23.22 -78.51
C ALA A 361 -8.00 22.77 -79.89
N GLY A 362 -8.81 21.70 -79.96
CA GLY A 362 -9.43 21.25 -81.21
C GLY A 362 -10.34 22.32 -81.84
N HIS A 363 -11.13 23.05 -81.04
CA HIS A 363 -11.94 24.16 -81.51
C HIS A 363 -11.07 25.30 -82.08
N TYR A 364 -9.96 25.65 -81.42
CA TYR A 364 -9.01 26.64 -81.94
C TYR A 364 -8.37 26.19 -83.27
N ASP A 365 -7.92 24.94 -83.36
CA ASP A 365 -7.33 24.39 -84.58
C ASP A 365 -8.33 24.41 -85.74
N ASN A 366 -9.60 24.09 -85.47
CA ASN A 366 -10.69 24.20 -86.45
C ASN A 366 -10.93 25.65 -86.89
N MET A 367 -10.95 26.62 -85.96
CA MET A 367 -11.11 28.04 -86.30
C MET A 367 -9.90 28.60 -87.07
N ALA A 368 -8.69 28.17 -86.71
CA ALA A 368 -7.47 28.57 -87.39
C ALA A 368 -7.35 27.94 -88.78
N GLY A 369 -7.79 26.69 -88.94
CA GLY A 369 -7.93 26.01 -90.22
C GLY A 369 -8.94 26.73 -91.12
N ALA A 370 -10.15 26.98 -90.62
CA ALA A 370 -11.19 27.69 -91.35
C ALA A 370 -10.75 29.09 -91.81
N LEU A 371 -10.00 29.82 -90.97
CA LEU A 371 -9.43 31.12 -91.33
C LEU A 371 -8.41 31.01 -92.48
N LYS A 372 -7.55 29.99 -92.45
CA LYS A 372 -6.57 29.71 -93.50
C LYS A 372 -7.22 29.26 -94.82
N ASP A 373 -8.28 28.48 -94.75
CA ASP A 373 -9.03 28.00 -95.92
C ASP A 373 -9.83 29.15 -96.56
N THR A 374 -10.35 30.09 -95.75
CA THR A 374 -10.93 31.35 -96.22
C THR A 374 -9.88 32.24 -96.91
N GLU A 375 -8.64 32.29 -96.40
CA GLU A 375 -7.52 32.99 -97.04
C GLU A 375 -7.08 32.32 -98.37
N ALA A 376 -7.25 31.00 -98.49
CA ALA A 376 -7.01 30.22 -99.71
C ALA A 376 -8.14 30.33 -100.75
N GLY A 377 -9.27 30.98 -100.40
CA GLY A 377 -10.39 31.24 -101.28
C GLY A 377 -11.50 30.19 -101.26
N GLU A 378 -11.53 29.30 -100.26
CA GLU A 378 -12.67 28.41 -100.04
C GLU A 378 -13.85 29.18 -99.42
N ALA A 379 -15.05 28.88 -99.89
CA ALA A 379 -16.29 29.48 -99.40
C ALA A 379 -16.97 28.52 -98.43
N PHE A 380 -17.14 28.98 -97.18
CA PHE A 380 -17.89 28.25 -96.17
C PHE A 380 -19.39 28.39 -96.41
N SER A 381 -20.13 27.32 -96.13
CA SER A 381 -21.58 27.37 -96.08
C SER A 381 -22.05 28.17 -94.86
N GLU A 382 -23.25 28.76 -94.96
CA GLU A 382 -23.89 29.46 -93.85
C GLU A 382 -24.07 28.51 -92.65
N GLU A 383 -24.35 27.23 -92.90
CA GLU A 383 -24.49 26.21 -91.88
C GLU A 383 -23.17 25.95 -91.12
N GLU A 384 -22.02 25.92 -91.81
CA GLU A 384 -20.70 25.77 -91.17
C GLU A 384 -20.36 27.01 -90.34
N LEU A 385 -20.65 28.21 -90.85
CA LEU A 385 -20.42 29.48 -90.15
C LEU A 385 -21.31 29.62 -88.90
N GLN A 386 -22.53 29.09 -88.96
CA GLN A 386 -23.48 29.05 -87.85
C GLN A 386 -23.05 28.06 -86.75
N VAL A 387 -22.45 26.91 -87.12
CA VAL A 387 -21.86 25.97 -86.14
C VAL A 387 -20.68 26.62 -85.42
N MET A 388 -19.77 27.28 -86.14
CA MET A 388 -18.62 27.97 -85.52
C MET A 388 -19.06 29.09 -84.56
N ASN A 389 -20.12 29.83 -84.92
CA ASN A 389 -20.71 30.84 -84.05
C ASN A 389 -21.29 30.24 -82.77
N ARG A 390 -22.06 29.14 -82.89
CA ARG A 390 -22.64 28.45 -81.73
C ARG A 390 -21.55 27.94 -80.79
N ASP A 391 -20.54 27.27 -81.32
CA ASP A 391 -19.44 26.74 -80.50
C ASP A 391 -18.66 27.88 -79.82
N THR A 392 -18.55 29.04 -80.48
CA THR A 392 -17.94 30.25 -79.91
C THR A 392 -18.80 30.91 -78.82
N GLU A 393 -20.13 30.83 -78.89
CA GLU A 393 -21.05 31.28 -77.83
C GLU A 393 -20.96 30.37 -76.58
N GLU A 394 -20.81 29.06 -76.80
CA GLU A 394 -20.65 28.05 -75.73
C GLU A 394 -19.34 28.18 -74.95
N LEU A 395 -18.29 28.80 -75.54
CA LEU A 395 -17.01 29.04 -74.86
C LEU A 395 -17.18 29.75 -73.51
N SER A 396 -18.11 30.69 -73.40
CA SER A 396 -18.34 31.42 -72.15
C SER A 396 -18.78 30.50 -71.01
N THR A 397 -19.65 29.52 -71.30
CA THR A 397 -20.13 28.52 -70.35
C THR A 397 -19.03 27.54 -69.98
N ILE A 398 -18.26 27.06 -70.96
CA ILE A 398 -17.14 26.14 -70.75
C ILE A 398 -16.07 26.78 -69.86
N MET A 399 -15.77 28.06 -70.07
CA MET A 399 -14.83 28.79 -69.22
C MET A 399 -15.33 28.93 -67.78
N ALA A 400 -16.63 29.16 -67.58
CA ALA A 400 -17.21 29.19 -66.24
C ALA A 400 -17.11 27.82 -65.54
N GLU A 401 -17.29 26.71 -66.27
CA GLU A 401 -17.09 25.36 -65.74
C GLU A 401 -15.63 25.09 -65.35
N LEU A 402 -14.65 25.52 -66.17
CA LEU A 402 -13.23 25.42 -65.82
C LEU A 402 -12.87 26.24 -64.57
N GLU A 403 -13.47 27.41 -64.39
CA GLU A 403 -13.31 28.22 -63.18
C GLU A 403 -13.91 27.54 -61.94
N GLU A 404 -15.09 26.93 -62.04
CA GLU A 404 -15.73 26.17 -60.96
C GLU A 404 -14.91 24.92 -60.57
N ASN A 405 -14.41 24.20 -61.58
CA ASN A 405 -13.53 23.05 -61.38
C ASN A 405 -12.24 23.45 -60.65
N LEU A 406 -11.61 24.57 -61.05
CA LEU A 406 -10.44 25.11 -60.37
C LEU A 406 -10.74 25.49 -58.91
N LEU A 407 -11.87 26.15 -58.65
CA LEU A 407 -12.30 26.50 -57.30
C LEU A 407 -12.52 25.25 -56.43
N SER A 408 -13.08 24.18 -57.00
CA SER A 408 -13.27 22.90 -56.30
C SER A 408 -11.94 22.25 -55.94
N ILE A 409 -10.98 22.22 -56.86
CA ILE A 409 -9.61 21.72 -56.63
C ILE A 409 -8.92 22.52 -55.51
N GLU A 410 -9.02 23.85 -55.52
CA GLU A 410 -8.46 24.71 -54.47
C GLU A 410 -9.18 24.52 -53.12
N GLY A 411 -10.49 24.27 -53.14
CA GLY A 411 -11.28 23.94 -51.95
C GLY A 411 -10.82 22.63 -51.30
N TYR A 412 -10.60 21.58 -52.11
CA TYR A 412 -10.04 20.31 -51.65
C TYR A 412 -8.62 20.47 -51.09
N HIS A 413 -7.77 21.24 -51.78
CA HIS A 413 -6.43 21.55 -51.27
C HIS A 413 -6.48 22.19 -49.88
N LYS A 414 -7.36 23.17 -49.69
CA LYS A 414 -7.53 23.86 -48.41
C LYS A 414 -8.02 22.93 -47.29
N GLN A 415 -8.88 21.96 -47.61
CA GLN A 415 -9.31 20.94 -46.65
C GLN A 415 -8.12 20.09 -46.18
N LEU A 416 -7.28 19.62 -47.11
CA LEU A 416 -6.07 18.84 -46.76
C LEU A 416 -5.08 19.65 -45.92
N VAL A 417 -4.88 20.93 -46.23
CA VAL A 417 -4.01 21.81 -45.43
C VAL A 417 -4.55 22.00 -44.02
N THR A 418 -5.87 22.23 -43.88
CA THR A 418 -6.51 22.33 -42.55
C THR A 418 -6.29 21.04 -41.74
N HIS A 419 -6.51 19.89 -42.37
CA HIS A 419 -6.35 18.59 -41.70
C HIS A 419 -4.89 18.32 -41.31
N LYS A 420 -3.94 18.73 -42.15
CA LYS A 420 -2.51 18.69 -41.83
C LYS A 420 -2.18 19.57 -40.61
N ASP A 421 -2.71 20.79 -40.56
CA ASP A 421 -2.47 21.72 -39.46
C ASP A 421 -3.06 21.21 -38.14
N ASP A 422 -4.22 20.56 -38.17
CA ASP A 422 -4.83 19.96 -36.98
C ASP A 422 -4.03 18.75 -36.47
N LEU A 423 -3.61 17.84 -37.35
CA LEU A 423 -2.72 16.74 -36.98
C LEU A 423 -1.36 17.22 -36.45
N GLN A 424 -0.86 18.35 -36.95
CA GLN A 424 0.36 18.96 -36.44
C GLN A 424 0.16 19.48 -35.01
N LYS A 425 -0.97 20.12 -34.70
CA LYS A 425 -1.31 20.53 -33.33
C LYS A 425 -1.45 19.32 -32.41
N ASP A 426 -2.07 18.23 -32.87
CA ASP A 426 -2.17 17.00 -32.10
C ASP A 426 -0.80 16.41 -31.80
N LEU A 427 0.11 16.42 -32.76
CA LEU A 427 1.49 15.97 -32.56
C LEU A 427 2.25 16.86 -31.55
N ASP A 428 2.07 18.18 -31.62
CA ASP A 428 2.66 19.13 -30.69
C ASP A 428 2.10 18.93 -29.27
N HIS A 429 0.78 18.70 -29.14
CA HIS A 429 0.14 18.36 -27.86
C HIS A 429 0.66 17.03 -27.30
N LEU A 430 0.79 16.01 -28.15
CA LEU A 430 1.36 14.72 -27.76
C LEU A 430 2.80 14.84 -27.25
N SER A 431 3.57 15.82 -27.71
CA SER A 431 4.90 16.09 -27.15
C SER A 431 4.82 16.52 -25.67
N SER A 432 3.78 17.26 -25.28
CA SER A 432 3.49 17.59 -23.88
C SER A 432 3.07 16.35 -23.10
N VAL A 433 2.23 15.50 -23.67
CA VAL A 433 1.80 14.24 -23.03
C VAL A 433 2.98 13.31 -22.75
N VAL A 434 3.95 13.25 -23.66
CA VAL A 434 5.20 12.47 -23.45
C VAL A 434 6.05 13.07 -22.33
N TYR A 435 6.03 14.40 -22.14
CA TYR A 435 6.66 15.03 -20.98
C TYR A 435 5.94 14.66 -19.67
N ASP A 436 4.61 14.62 -19.67
CA ASP A 436 3.82 14.18 -18.52
C ASP A 436 4.11 12.70 -18.16
N LEU A 437 4.40 11.85 -19.17
CA LEU A 437 4.87 10.49 -18.93
C LEU A 437 6.25 10.42 -18.28
N ASP A 438 7.19 11.27 -18.67
CA ASP A 438 8.52 11.34 -18.04
C ASP A 438 8.39 11.77 -16.58
N GLU A 439 7.51 12.72 -16.29
CA GLU A 439 7.23 13.15 -14.93
C GLU A 439 6.54 12.04 -14.11
N LEU A 440 5.55 11.35 -14.69
CA LEU A 440 4.94 10.18 -14.07
C LEU A 440 5.98 9.10 -13.79
N ALA A 441 6.95 8.87 -14.68
CA ALA A 441 8.01 7.90 -14.48
C ALA A 441 8.89 8.24 -13.27
N LYS A 442 9.25 9.52 -13.08
CA LYS A 442 10.00 9.97 -11.88
C LYS A 442 9.18 9.80 -10.61
N ILE A 443 7.92 10.21 -10.62
CA ILE A 443 7.00 10.04 -9.49
C ILE A 443 6.88 8.55 -9.13
N MET A 444 6.76 7.67 -10.12
CA MET A 444 6.72 6.23 -9.90
C MET A 444 8.02 5.68 -9.32
N ASP A 445 9.18 6.16 -9.77
CA ASP A 445 10.48 5.76 -9.25
C ASP A 445 10.62 6.14 -7.77
N ASP A 446 10.32 7.40 -7.43
CA ASP A 446 10.31 7.89 -6.05
C ASP A 446 9.33 7.09 -5.16
N MET A 447 8.13 6.80 -5.69
CA MET A 447 7.11 6.03 -4.97
C MET A 447 7.51 4.56 -4.78
N LEU A 448 8.21 3.96 -5.73
CA LEU A 448 8.73 2.60 -5.59
C LEU A 448 9.85 2.52 -4.56
N VAL A 449 10.78 3.47 -4.60
CA VAL A 449 11.86 3.57 -3.60
C VAL A 449 11.27 3.75 -2.20
N GLU A 450 10.28 4.63 -2.05
CA GLU A 450 9.62 4.83 -0.76
C GLU A 450 8.83 3.60 -0.30
N GLN A 451 8.15 2.89 -1.23
CA GLN A 451 7.50 1.62 -0.90
C GLN A 451 8.50 0.55 -0.46
N ASP A 452 9.67 0.46 -1.10
CA ASP A 452 10.72 -0.47 -0.70
C ASP A 452 11.30 -0.11 0.69
N ASN A 453 11.45 1.19 1.00
CA ASN A 453 11.86 1.64 2.34
C ASN A 453 10.82 1.26 3.41
N VAL A 454 9.53 1.46 3.11
CA VAL A 454 8.42 1.07 4.00
C VAL A 454 8.37 -0.43 4.19
N ASP A 455 8.59 -1.24 3.14
CA ASP A 455 8.65 -2.69 3.27
C ASP A 455 9.74 -3.11 4.28
N VAL A 456 10.93 -2.51 4.19
CA VAL A 456 12.05 -2.79 5.11
C VAL A 456 11.74 -2.32 6.53
N GLU A 457 11.25 -1.07 6.71
CA GLU A 457 10.95 -0.55 8.04
C GLU A 457 9.79 -1.32 8.70
N ALA A 458 8.78 -1.71 7.92
CA ALA A 458 7.68 -2.54 8.38
C ALA A 458 8.15 -3.93 8.81
N GLU A 459 9.06 -4.56 8.06
CA GLU A 459 9.67 -5.85 8.45
C GLU A 459 10.45 -5.72 9.77
N GLU A 460 11.25 -4.66 9.92
CA GLU A 460 11.97 -4.38 11.16
C GLU A 460 11.04 -4.17 12.36
N GLN A 461 9.99 -3.34 12.21
CA GLN A 461 8.99 -3.15 13.26
C GLN A 461 8.21 -4.43 13.55
N MET A 462 7.89 -5.23 12.53
CA MET A 462 7.22 -6.51 12.70
C MET A 462 8.09 -7.46 13.54
N ASN A 463 9.41 -7.46 13.37
CA ASN A 463 10.32 -8.25 14.20
C ASN A 463 10.30 -7.81 15.68
N VAL A 464 10.23 -6.50 15.94
CA VAL A 464 10.06 -5.96 17.31
C VAL A 464 8.73 -6.43 17.91
N LEU A 465 7.65 -6.34 17.15
CA LEU A 465 6.32 -6.79 17.56
C LEU A 465 6.26 -8.31 17.83
N HIS A 466 6.95 -9.14 17.06
CA HIS A 466 7.07 -10.57 17.34
C HIS A 466 7.86 -10.86 18.63
N HIS A 467 8.86 -10.03 18.94
CA HIS A 467 9.58 -10.12 20.20
C HIS A 467 8.65 -9.84 21.39
N HIS A 468 7.79 -8.82 21.31
CA HIS A 468 6.77 -8.55 22.33
C HIS A 468 5.84 -9.75 22.58
N LEU A 469 5.40 -10.43 21.52
CA LEU A 469 4.60 -11.66 21.68
C LEU A 469 5.35 -12.77 22.42
N THR A 470 6.66 -12.90 22.17
CA THR A 470 7.52 -13.87 22.87
C THR A 470 7.61 -13.54 24.35
N VAL A 471 7.79 -12.25 24.70
CA VAL A 471 7.81 -11.79 26.09
C VAL A 471 6.48 -12.07 26.79
N LEU A 472 5.34 -11.86 26.13
CA LEU A 472 4.03 -12.19 26.71
C LEU A 472 3.86 -13.71 26.94
N ASP A 473 4.35 -14.55 26.03
CA ASP A 473 4.31 -16.00 26.19
C ASP A 473 5.20 -16.48 27.36
N GLU A 474 6.42 -15.94 27.47
CA GLU A 474 7.32 -16.20 28.59
C GLU A 474 6.70 -15.76 29.94
N LEU A 475 6.07 -14.59 29.96
CA LEU A 475 5.39 -14.08 31.14
C LEU A 475 4.18 -14.94 31.53
N HIS A 476 3.38 -15.38 30.57
CA HIS A 476 2.30 -16.32 30.80
C HIS A 476 2.83 -17.65 31.37
N ALA A 477 3.87 -18.23 30.77
CA ALA A 477 4.50 -19.46 31.27
C ALA A 477 5.08 -19.30 32.68
N HIS A 478 5.65 -18.13 32.99
CA HIS A 478 6.12 -17.79 34.33
C HIS A 478 4.97 -17.80 35.34
N TYR A 479 3.84 -17.15 35.05
CA TYR A 479 2.68 -17.14 35.94
C TYR A 479 2.01 -18.50 36.10
N VAL A 480 1.97 -19.33 35.05
CA VAL A 480 1.55 -20.73 35.15
C VAL A 480 2.45 -21.50 36.13
N SER A 481 3.76 -21.33 36.01
CA SER A 481 4.75 -21.98 36.89
C SER A 481 4.65 -21.47 38.32
N TYR A 482 4.44 -20.16 38.51
CA TYR A 482 4.24 -19.52 39.80
C TYR A 482 3.01 -20.09 40.52
N ARG A 483 1.86 -20.16 39.82
CA ARG A 483 0.64 -20.78 40.34
C ARG A 483 0.86 -22.22 40.77
N MET A 484 1.56 -23.01 39.94
CA MET A 484 1.87 -24.41 40.23
C MET A 484 2.81 -24.55 41.43
N ALA A 485 3.83 -23.69 41.54
CA ALA A 485 4.75 -23.68 42.66
C ALA A 485 4.03 -23.33 43.98
N PHE A 486 3.09 -22.37 43.95
CA PHE A 486 2.27 -22.04 45.10
C PHE A 486 1.40 -23.22 45.56
N ASN A 487 0.70 -23.90 44.64
CA ASN A 487 -0.08 -25.10 45.00
C ASN A 487 0.81 -26.19 45.63
N LYS A 488 2.02 -26.41 45.09
CA LYS A 488 3.00 -27.34 45.69
C LYS A 488 3.49 -26.89 47.06
N LEU A 489 3.68 -25.59 47.28
CA LEU A 489 4.04 -25.04 48.58
C LEU A 489 2.95 -25.32 49.62
N VAL A 490 1.67 -25.15 49.27
CA VAL A 490 0.53 -25.48 50.14
C VAL A 490 0.57 -26.95 50.55
N LEU A 491 0.75 -27.86 49.59
CA LEU A 491 0.85 -29.30 49.86
C LEU A 491 2.06 -29.65 50.72
N GLU A 492 3.21 -29.02 50.47
CA GLU A 492 4.43 -29.25 51.26
C GLU A 492 4.29 -28.77 52.70
N MET A 493 3.63 -27.63 52.94
CA MET A 493 3.35 -27.15 54.29
C MET A 493 2.38 -28.09 55.03
N ALA A 494 1.35 -28.61 54.34
CA ALA A 494 0.45 -29.62 54.90
C ALA A 494 1.20 -30.92 55.27
N ARG A 495 2.10 -31.39 54.40
CA ARG A 495 2.94 -32.58 54.66
C ARG A 495 3.80 -32.42 55.90
N ARG A 496 4.50 -31.27 56.05
CA ARG A 496 5.33 -30.99 57.22
C ARG A 496 4.50 -30.91 58.51
N ARG A 497 3.28 -30.35 58.43
CA ARG A 497 2.36 -30.33 59.56
C ARG A 497 1.99 -31.75 60.02
N GLN A 498 1.61 -32.62 59.08
CA GLN A 498 1.28 -34.01 59.39
C GLN A 498 2.46 -34.76 60.02
N TYR A 499 3.67 -34.58 59.50
CA TYR A 499 4.87 -35.18 60.09
C TYR A 499 5.09 -34.72 61.53
N ARG A 500 5.01 -33.41 61.79
CA ARG A 500 5.17 -32.87 63.14
C ARG A 500 4.10 -33.40 64.09
N GLU A 501 2.83 -33.39 63.69
CA GLU A 501 1.73 -33.91 64.52
C GLU A 501 1.92 -35.40 64.85
N ALA A 502 2.37 -36.20 63.87
CA ALA A 502 2.71 -37.60 64.08
C ALA A 502 3.87 -37.78 65.06
N ALA A 503 4.96 -37.02 64.91
CA ALA A 503 6.11 -37.05 65.80
C ALA A 503 5.74 -36.62 67.23
N GLU A 504 4.98 -35.52 67.38
CA GLU A 504 4.50 -35.05 68.68
C GLU A 504 3.54 -36.04 69.35
N ASN A 505 2.68 -36.71 68.58
CA ASN A 505 1.79 -37.73 69.13
C ASN A 505 2.57 -38.93 69.69
N ILE A 506 3.64 -39.35 69.01
CA ILE A 506 4.56 -40.40 69.51
C ILE A 506 5.26 -39.94 70.79
N VAL A 507 5.85 -38.74 70.80
CA VAL A 507 6.52 -38.19 71.99
C VAL A 507 5.55 -38.10 73.17
N ARG A 508 4.34 -37.59 72.93
CA ARG A 508 3.28 -37.48 73.94
C ARG A 508 2.84 -38.86 74.44
N GLY A 509 2.74 -39.86 73.55
CA GLY A 509 2.48 -41.25 73.92
C GLY A 509 3.56 -41.83 74.83
N MET A 510 4.83 -41.65 74.45
CA MET A 510 5.98 -42.10 75.24
C MET A 510 6.03 -41.41 76.61
N MET A 511 5.80 -40.10 76.69
CA MET A 511 5.73 -39.37 77.96
C MET A 511 4.63 -39.91 78.88
N ARG A 512 3.42 -40.15 78.35
CA ARG A 512 2.31 -40.73 79.13
C ARG A 512 2.65 -42.12 79.64
N GLN A 513 3.29 -42.95 78.82
CA GLN A 513 3.70 -44.30 79.23
C GLN A 513 4.77 -44.26 80.33
N LEU A 514 5.76 -43.38 80.22
CA LEU A 514 6.79 -43.18 81.25
C LEU A 514 6.18 -42.66 82.57
N GLU A 515 5.20 -41.76 82.49
CA GLU A 515 4.48 -41.25 83.66
C GLU A 515 3.66 -42.35 84.33
N SER A 516 2.87 -43.13 83.57
CA SER A 516 2.13 -44.30 84.08
C SER A 516 3.04 -45.29 84.80
N MET A 517 4.17 -45.68 84.20
CA MET A 517 5.12 -46.60 84.82
C MET A 517 5.75 -46.03 86.10
N THR A 518 6.02 -44.72 86.12
CA THR A 518 6.56 -44.04 87.30
C THR A 518 5.53 -44.00 88.43
N GLU A 519 4.25 -43.74 88.11
CA GLU A 519 3.14 -43.73 89.07
C GLU A 519 2.88 -45.13 89.64
N GLU A 520 2.84 -46.16 88.78
CA GLU A 520 2.69 -47.55 89.19
C GLU A 520 3.82 -47.99 90.14
N GLU A 521 5.08 -47.70 89.80
CA GLU A 521 6.24 -48.02 90.66
C GLU A 521 6.20 -47.23 91.97
N THR A 522 5.80 -45.95 91.92
CA THR A 522 5.60 -45.13 93.14
C THR A 522 4.53 -45.76 94.03
N HIS A 523 3.43 -46.23 93.45
CA HIS A 523 2.35 -46.88 94.19
C HIS A 523 2.81 -48.18 94.85
N VAL A 524 3.54 -49.03 94.11
CA VAL A 524 4.08 -50.30 94.63
C VAL A 524 5.07 -50.05 95.77
N ARG A 525 6.02 -49.11 95.60
CA ARG A 525 6.97 -48.73 96.66
C ARG A 525 6.27 -48.15 97.88
N SER A 526 5.28 -47.28 97.67
CA SER A 526 4.50 -46.69 98.75
C SER A 526 3.68 -47.73 99.51
N HIS A 527 3.08 -48.70 98.81
CA HIS A 527 2.33 -49.79 99.43
C HIS A 527 3.25 -50.68 100.27
N PHE A 528 4.41 -51.07 99.71
CA PHE A 528 5.42 -51.86 100.43
C PHE A 528 5.92 -51.14 101.69
N ASN A 529 6.25 -49.85 101.58
CA ASN A 529 6.70 -49.05 102.72
C ASN A 529 5.60 -48.84 103.75
N ALA A 530 4.34 -48.69 103.34
CA ALA A 530 3.21 -48.58 104.27
C ALA A 530 2.96 -49.88 105.05
N GLU A 531 3.11 -51.05 104.41
CA GLU A 531 2.83 -52.35 105.01
C GLU A 531 4.00 -52.86 105.88
N TYR A 532 5.24 -52.74 105.40
CA TYR A 532 6.42 -53.33 106.04
C TYR A 532 7.41 -52.32 106.62
N GLY A 533 7.34 -51.04 106.22
CA GLY A 533 8.33 -50.03 106.57
C GLY A 533 8.48 -49.78 108.08
N SER A 534 7.40 -49.89 108.85
CA SER A 534 7.43 -49.73 110.31
C SER A 534 8.20 -50.82 111.06
N HIS A 535 8.47 -51.95 110.39
CA HIS A 535 9.20 -53.09 110.94
C HIS A 535 10.65 -53.19 110.42
N LEU A 536 11.06 -52.28 109.54
CA LEU A 536 12.39 -52.22 108.94
C LEU A 536 13.19 -51.08 109.58
N PRO A 537 14.37 -51.34 110.16
CA PRO A 537 15.27 -50.28 110.63
C PRO A 537 15.70 -49.37 109.47
N ASP A 538 15.70 -48.05 109.70
CA ASP A 538 16.01 -47.03 108.68
C ASP A 538 17.43 -47.16 108.09
N ASP A 539 18.35 -47.84 108.77
CA ASP A 539 19.75 -48.04 108.39
C ASP A 539 20.01 -49.31 107.55
N LEU A 540 19.01 -50.19 107.38
CA LEU A 540 19.17 -51.44 106.66
C LEU A 540 19.26 -51.24 105.13
N CYS A 541 18.50 -50.28 104.58
CA CYS A 541 18.46 -49.99 103.15
C CYS A 541 18.19 -48.49 102.91
N LEU A 542 19.25 -47.71 102.67
CA LEU A 542 19.16 -46.25 102.54
C LEU A 542 18.31 -45.77 101.36
N CYS A 543 18.11 -46.60 100.33
CA CYS A 543 17.33 -46.27 99.14
C CYS A 543 15.86 -46.73 99.20
N ILE A 544 15.41 -47.30 100.32
CA ILE A 544 14.05 -47.85 100.44
C ILE A 544 12.95 -46.79 100.30
N SER A 545 13.27 -45.52 100.59
CA SER A 545 12.36 -44.37 100.44
C SER A 545 12.61 -43.55 99.19
N ASP A 546 13.55 -43.96 98.32
CA ASP A 546 13.88 -43.19 97.12
C ASP A 546 12.73 -43.23 96.11
N PRO A 547 12.32 -42.08 95.55
CA PRO A 547 11.33 -42.06 94.49
C PRO A 547 11.88 -42.75 93.24
N PRO A 548 11.01 -43.33 92.39
CA PRO A 548 11.45 -43.91 91.13
C PRO A 548 12.09 -42.86 90.21
N THR A 549 13.05 -43.30 89.40
CA THR A 549 13.74 -42.45 88.43
C THR A 549 12.75 -41.88 87.41
N ARG A 550 12.70 -40.55 87.28
CA ARG A 550 11.86 -39.87 86.29
C ARG A 550 12.62 -39.69 84.97
N TRP A 551 11.96 -40.05 83.87
CA TRP A 551 12.48 -39.88 82.52
C TRP A 551 11.72 -38.75 81.81
N GLY A 552 12.45 -37.91 81.06
CA GLY A 552 11.90 -36.82 80.27
C GLY A 552 12.38 -36.90 78.83
N VAL A 553 11.51 -36.54 77.89
CA VAL A 553 11.81 -36.53 76.45
C VAL A 553 11.72 -35.08 75.97
N ALA A 554 12.76 -34.60 75.31
CA ALA A 554 12.85 -33.24 74.80
C ALA A 554 13.45 -33.23 73.38
N PRO A 555 13.19 -32.18 72.57
CA PRO A 555 13.85 -32.01 71.27
C PRO A 555 15.38 -31.98 71.40
N LEU A 556 16.07 -32.52 70.39
CA LEU A 556 17.53 -32.57 70.35
C LEU A 556 18.11 -31.14 70.28
N ASP A 557 19.22 -30.91 70.97
CA ASP A 557 19.97 -29.64 71.00
C ASP A 557 19.17 -28.39 71.40
N GLY A 558 18.07 -28.53 72.16
CA GLY A 558 17.24 -27.40 72.57
C GLY A 558 16.52 -26.72 71.40
N THR A 559 16.35 -27.43 70.28
CA THR A 559 15.56 -26.95 69.14
C THR A 559 14.13 -26.64 69.58
N SER A 560 13.65 -25.45 69.23
CA SER A 560 12.27 -25.06 69.48
C SER A 560 11.33 -25.86 68.57
N PRO A 561 10.10 -26.18 69.02
CA PRO A 561 9.08 -26.78 68.17
C PRO A 561 8.86 -25.95 66.89
N GLU A 562 8.76 -26.62 65.74
CA GLU A 562 8.55 -25.96 64.46
C GLU A 562 7.16 -25.32 64.40
N VAL A 563 7.08 -23.99 64.28
CA VAL A 563 5.81 -23.27 64.06
C VAL A 563 5.54 -23.23 62.56
N LEU A 564 4.50 -23.92 62.07
CA LEU A 564 4.05 -23.83 60.68
C LEU A 564 2.69 -23.14 60.61
N PRO A 565 2.40 -22.44 59.51
CA PRO A 565 1.10 -21.82 59.23
C PRO A 565 -0.09 -22.78 59.41
N GLU A 566 -1.19 -22.27 59.93
CA GLU A 566 -2.45 -23.02 59.93
C GLU A 566 -3.14 -22.87 58.57
N ILE A 567 -3.24 -23.98 57.84
CA ILE A 567 -3.89 -24.05 56.53
C ILE A 567 -5.18 -24.83 56.67
N ASP A 568 -6.28 -24.23 56.21
CA ASP A 568 -7.58 -24.89 56.17
C ASP A 568 -7.57 -26.08 55.19
N SER A 569 -8.31 -27.14 55.54
CA SER A 569 -8.36 -28.39 54.76
C SER A 569 -8.92 -28.24 53.35
N ASP A 570 -9.78 -27.24 53.13
CA ASP A 570 -10.36 -26.95 51.81
C ASP A 570 -9.32 -26.38 50.83
N ILE A 571 -8.42 -25.51 51.29
CA ILE A 571 -7.31 -24.97 50.48
C ILE A 571 -6.32 -26.08 50.11
N ILE A 572 -6.07 -27.01 51.03
CA ILE A 572 -5.23 -28.19 50.77
C ILE A 572 -5.88 -29.11 49.72
N ALA A 573 -7.20 -29.34 49.82
CA ALA A 573 -7.95 -30.13 48.87
C ALA A 573 -7.96 -29.50 47.46
N GLU A 574 -8.19 -28.19 47.38
CA GLU A 574 -8.16 -27.42 46.13
C GLU A 574 -6.76 -27.41 45.50
N ALA A 575 -5.70 -27.28 46.30
CA ALA A 575 -4.32 -27.39 45.83
C ALA A 575 -4.00 -28.80 45.30
N SER A 576 -4.48 -29.84 45.98
CA SER A 576 -4.30 -31.24 45.57
C SER A 576 -4.98 -31.54 44.23
N GLU A 577 -6.23 -31.10 44.07
CA GLU A 577 -7.01 -31.25 42.84
C GLU A 577 -6.31 -30.58 41.65
N ARG A 578 -5.78 -29.36 41.85
CA ARG A 578 -5.08 -28.60 40.80
C ARG A 578 -3.72 -29.15 40.42
N VAL A 579 -3.03 -29.82 41.33
CA VAL A 579 -1.74 -30.48 41.06
C VAL A 579 -1.94 -31.87 40.44
N GLY A 580 -3.17 -32.42 40.51
CA GLY A 580 -3.47 -33.77 40.05
C GLY A 580 -2.85 -34.85 40.94
N TYR A 581 -2.64 -34.55 42.22
CA TYR A 581 -2.00 -35.46 43.16
C TYR A 581 -3.01 -36.53 43.60
N SER A 582 -2.80 -37.78 43.22
CA SER A 582 -3.50 -38.91 43.85
C SER A 582 -2.83 -39.19 45.20
N GLU A 583 -3.66 -39.34 46.23
CA GLU A 583 -3.26 -39.53 47.62
C GLU A 583 -2.40 -40.81 47.78
N GLY A 584 -1.08 -40.68 47.62
CA GLY A 584 -0.12 -41.69 48.00
C GLY A 584 0.09 -41.66 49.52
N PRO A 585 0.20 -42.82 50.19
CA PRO A 585 0.27 -42.88 51.65
C PRO A 585 1.53 -42.14 52.15
N PRO A 586 1.46 -41.52 53.35
CA PRO A 586 2.53 -40.70 53.88
C PRO A 586 3.76 -41.58 54.14
N GLY A 587 4.82 -41.39 53.33
CA GLY A 587 6.11 -42.05 53.51
C GLY A 587 6.78 -42.63 52.25
N ALA A 588 6.15 -42.58 51.06
CA ALA A 588 6.69 -43.26 49.88
C ALA A 588 7.74 -42.48 49.06
N GLU A 589 7.92 -41.16 49.26
CA GLU A 589 8.83 -40.34 48.42
C GLU A 589 10.14 -39.91 49.11
N SER A 590 10.55 -40.60 50.18
CA SER A 590 11.91 -40.48 50.70
C SER A 590 12.48 -41.84 51.03
N LEU A 591 12.92 -42.53 49.97
CA LEU A 591 14.06 -43.44 49.95
C LEU A 591 14.70 -43.43 48.56
#